data_AF-A0A9D4KJW0-F1
#
_entry.id   AF-A0A9D4KJW0-F1
#
_cell.length_a   1.000
_cell.length_b   1.000
_cell.length_c   1.000
_cell.angle_alpha   90.00
_cell.angle_beta   90.00
_cell.angle_gamma   90.00
#
_symmetry.space_group_name_H-M   'P 1'
#
loop_
_entity.id
_entity.type
_entity.pdbx_description
1 polymer ?
#
loop_
_entity_poly.entity_id
_entity_poly.type
_entity_poly.pdbx_seq_one_letter_code
_entity_poly.pdbx_strand_id
1 'polypeptide(L)' 'MSDILNGKIAMTTNGSVTMAIYSCERGYTLVGSAALSCRATGTWSGPAPTCGRELASILTES' A
#
# COMPACT_ATOMS: atom_id res chain seq x y z
N MET A 1 3.65 -13.24 -6.63
CA MET A 1 4.01 -12.32 -5.55
C MET A 1 3.58 -10.95 -6.03
N SER A 2 2.80 -10.22 -5.24
CA SER A 2 2.26 -8.91 -5.63
C SER A 2 3.36 -7.87 -5.45
N ASP A 3 4.18 -7.71 -6.49
CA ASP A 3 5.34 -6.83 -6.49
C ASP A 3 4.87 -5.37 -6.59
N ILE A 4 4.92 -4.64 -5.47
CA ILE A 4 4.83 -3.19 -5.51
C ILE A 4 6.16 -2.65 -5.99
N LEU A 5 6.12 -1.93 -7.11
CA LEU A 5 7.29 -1.27 -7.66
C LEU A 5 7.86 -0.28 -6.63
N ASN A 6 9.13 -0.46 -6.27
CA ASN A 6 9.84 0.32 -5.25
C ASN A 6 9.20 0.25 -3.85
N GLY A 7 8.57 -0.88 -3.52
CA GLY A 7 7.99 -1.09 -2.19
C GLY A 7 7.82 -2.56 -1.81
N LYS A 8 7.32 -2.78 -0.60
CA LYS A 8 7.16 -4.09 0.03
C LYS A 8 5.83 -4.14 0.76
N ILE A 9 5.22 -5.32 0.75
CA ILE A 9 3.96 -5.61 1.43
C ILE A 9 4.23 -6.59 2.58
N ALA A 10 3.82 -6.22 3.78
CA ALA A 10 3.79 -7.11 4.93
C ALA A 10 2.33 -7.46 5.24
N MET A 11 1.95 -8.74 5.07
CA MET A 11 0.61 -9.22 5.39
C MET A 11 0.59 -9.89 6.76
N THR A 12 -0.38 -9.52 7.60
CA THR A 12 -0.62 -10.12 8.91
C THR A 12 -2.08 -10.52 9.01
N THR A 13 -2.35 -11.80 9.28
CA THR A 13 -3.73 -12.31 9.42
C THR A 13 -4.07 -12.51 10.88
N ASN A 14 -5.17 -11.90 11.34
CA ASN A 14 -5.73 -12.06 12.67
C ASN A 14 -7.15 -12.61 12.55
N GLY A 15 -7.28 -13.95 12.65
CA GLY A 15 -8.54 -14.65 12.44
C GLY A 15 -9.07 -14.48 11.02
N SER A 16 -10.23 -13.83 10.88
CA SER A 16 -10.92 -13.60 9.60
C SER A 16 -10.54 -12.29 8.90
N VAL A 17 -9.60 -11.53 9.45
CA VAL A 17 -9.15 -10.25 8.88
C VAL A 17 -7.66 -10.34 8.57
N THR A 18 -7.29 -9.96 7.35
CA THR A 18 -5.90 -9.82 6.93
C THR A 18 -5.55 -8.35 6.80
N MET A 19 -4.50 -7.89 7.45
CA MET A 19 -3.94 -6.56 7.28
C MET A 19 -2.77 -6.62 6.31
N ALA A 20 -2.75 -5.75 5.30
CA ALA A 20 -1.61 -5.51 4.44
C ALA A 20 -1.00 -4.16 4.78
N ILE A 21 0.26 -4.16 5.20
CA ILE A 21 1.04 -2.97 5.51
C ILE A 21 2.00 -2.74 4.36
N TYR A 22 1.96 -1.54 3.80
CA TYR A 22 2.72 -1.11 2.65
C TYR A 22 3.88 -0.24 3.11
N SER A 23 5.05 -0.49 2.54
CA SER A 23 6.26 0.27 2.81
C SER A 23 6.99 0.54 1.51
N CYS A 24 7.51 1.75 1.34
CA CYS A 24 8.29 2.11 0.16
C CYS A 24 9.78 1.99 0.44
N GLU A 25 10.55 1.75 -0.62
CA GLU A 25 12.00 1.78 -0.57
C GLU A 25 12.52 3.20 -0.32
N ARG A 26 13.77 3.30 0.15
CA ARG A 26 14.40 4.60 0.45
C ARG A 26 14.40 5.49 -0.81
N GLY A 27 13.92 6.72 -0.67
CA GLY A 27 13.79 7.68 -1.78
C GLY A 27 12.43 7.67 -2.48
N TYR A 28 11.52 6.82 -2.02
CA TYR A 28 10.12 6.79 -2.43
C TYR A 28 9.22 7.05 -1.22
N THR A 29 8.11 7.73 -1.49
CA THR A 29 7.08 8.10 -0.54
C THR A 29 5.81 7.36 -0.91
N LEU A 30 5.11 6.86 0.11
CA LEU A 30 3.87 6.14 -0.08
C LEU A 30 2.74 7.13 -0.41
N VAL A 31 2.11 6.94 -1.56
CA VAL A 31 0.95 7.70 -2.02
C VAL A 31 -0.30 6.85 -1.77
N GLY A 32 -1.13 7.26 -0.82
CA GLY A 32 -2.34 6.54 -0.40
C GLY A 32 -2.27 5.96 1.01
N SER A 33 -3.04 4.89 1.26
CA SER A 33 -3.14 4.27 2.60
C SER A 33 -2.01 3.27 2.86
N ALA A 34 -1.23 3.49 3.92
CA ALA A 34 -0.14 2.61 4.32
C ALA A 34 -0.61 1.24 4.84
N ALA A 35 -1.86 1.13 5.28
CA ALA A 35 -2.43 -0.11 5.78
C ALA A 35 -3.81 -0.33 5.15
N LEU A 36 -4.02 -1.52 4.60
CA LEU A 36 -5.33 -1.96 4.12
C LEU A 36 -5.76 -3.20 4.88
N SER A 37 -7.05 -3.30 5.15
CA SER A 37 -7.65 -4.50 5.74
C SER A 37 -8.43 -5.24 4.66
N CYS A 38 -8.13 -6.52 4.49
CA CYS A 38 -8.91 -7.46 3.71
C CYS A 38 -9.81 -8.24 4.66
N ARG A 39 -11.12 -8.14 4.45
CA ARG A 39 -12.10 -9.00 5.12
C ARG A 39 -12.06 -10.39 4.47
N ALA A 40 -12.46 -11.44 5.20
CA ALA A 40 -12.60 -12.79 4.67
C ALA A 40 -13.49 -12.91 3.41
N THR A 41 -14.30 -11.89 3.11
CA THR A 41 -15.05 -11.74 1.86
C THR A 41 -14.17 -11.44 0.64
N GLY A 42 -12.85 -11.26 0.82
CA GLY A 42 -11.90 -10.88 -0.22
C GLY A 42 -11.91 -9.38 -0.55
N THR A 43 -12.58 -8.56 0.27
CA THR A 43 -12.73 -7.12 0.03
C THR A 43 -11.69 -6.33 0.80
N TRP A 44 -10.86 -5.57 0.09
CA TRP A 44 -9.94 -4.60 0.66
C TRP A 44 -10.67 -3.33 1.09
N SER A 45 -10.22 -2.72 2.19
CA SER A 45 -10.79 -1.48 2.73
C SER A 45 -10.58 -0.25 1.85
N GLY A 46 -9.74 -0.35 0.82
CA GLY A 46 -9.42 0.75 -0.08
C GLY A 46 -8.51 0.29 -1.23
N PRO A 47 -8.16 1.22 -2.14
CA PRO A 47 -7.24 0.95 -3.24
C PRO A 47 -5.82 0.72 -2.73
N ALA A 48 -5.05 -0.11 -3.46
CA ALA A 48 -3.64 -0.32 -3.17
C ALA A 48 -2.85 1.00 -3.32
N PRO A 49 -1.99 1.35 -2.35
CA PRO A 49 -1.13 2.52 -2.47
C PRO A 49 -0.03 2.29 -3.50
N THR A 50 0.58 3.38 -3.95
CA THR A 50 1.74 3.35 -4.84
C THR A 50 2.94 4.04 -4.19
N CYS A 51 4.14 3.61 -4.57
CA CYS A 51 5.38 4.26 -4.16
C CYS A 51 5.80 5.28 -5.22
N GLY A 52 5.51 6.55 -4.96
CA GLY A 52 5.91 7.68 -5.80
C GLY A 52 7.20 8.30 -5.29
N ARG A 53 8.04 8.85 -6.18
CA ARG A 53 9.11 9.75 -5.71
C ARG A 53 8.47 11.04 -5.20
N GLU A 54 9.15 11.76 -4.32
CA GLU A 54 8.74 13.10 -3.81
C GLU A 54 8.22 14.04 -4.92
N LEU A 55 8.81 13.94 -6.12
CA LEU A 55 8.44 14.72 -7.30
C LEU A 55 7.06 14.33 -7.88
N ALA A 56 6.66 13.06 -7.78
CA ALA A 56 5.36 12.59 -8.26
C ALA A 56 4.21 13.03 -7.35
N SER A 57 4.44 13.15 -6.04
CA SER A 57 3.47 13.68 -5.06
C SER A 57 3.09 15.14 -5.34
N ILE A 58 4.01 15.91 -5.93
CA ILE A 58 3.84 17.33 -6.26
C ILE A 58 3.14 17.52 -7.61
N LEU A 59 3.22 16.53 -8.52
CA LEU A 59 2.71 16.64 -9.89
C LEU A 59 1.27 16.15 -10.09
N THR A 60 0.60 15.63 -9.06
CA THR A 60 -0.79 15.16 -9.14
C THR A 60 -1.85 16.22 -8.74
N GLU A 61 -1.44 17.46 -8.50
CA GLU A 61 -2.35 18.60 -8.24
C GLU A 61 -2.15 19.76 -9.25
N SER A 62 -2.40 19.52 -10.55
CA SER A 62 -2.55 20.59 -11.55
C SER A 62 -3.62 20.26 -12.57
#